data_AF-A0ABC8ZZI0-F1
#
_entry.id   AF-A0ABC8ZZI0-F1
#
_cell.length_a   1.000
_cell.length_b   1.000
_cell.length_c   1.000
_cell.angle_alpha   90.00
_cell.angle_beta   90.00
_cell.angle_gamma   90.00
#
_symmetry.space_group_name_H-M   'P 1'
#
loop_
_entity.id
_entity.type
_entity.pdbx_description
1 polymer ?
#
loop_
_entity_poly.entity_id
_entity_poly.type
_entity_poly.pdbx_seq_one_letter_code
_entity_poly.pdbx_strand_id
1 'polypeptide(L)'
;MVGLKEMACQDAARQPSAWLRRLLHTKFFEPCPEHPAVTASQSTRSFGCNLFCTDCTGSGALCSSCVAAGHEGHRIIQIRKSSAHCMVKLADVERLLSVSQVQTYLINREEAMFLDKREMSGKGRASRTRCEECNRGLQHEGALFCSLGCKAEVIKDRLDFNMSFAVDPRSDSSGEELSESGSDDD
;
A
#
# COMPACT_ATOMS: atom_id res chain seq x y z
N MET A 1 14.10 -13.39 27.42
CA MET A 1 15.09 -13.07 26.37
C MET A 1 14.63 -13.77 25.11
N VAL A 2 14.20 -13.00 24.11
CA VAL A 2 13.71 -13.53 22.83
C VAL A 2 14.89 -14.17 22.08
N GLY A 3 14.75 -15.39 21.57
CA GLY A 3 15.89 -16.13 20.99
C GLY A 3 16.38 -15.52 19.67
N LEU A 4 17.66 -15.69 19.32
CA LEU A 4 18.25 -15.22 18.05
C LEU A 4 17.45 -15.63 16.79
N LYS A 5 16.85 -16.83 16.80
CA LYS A 5 15.98 -17.31 15.72
C LYS A 5 14.65 -16.54 15.64
N GLU A 6 14.11 -16.16 16.79
CA GLU A 6 12.84 -15.45 16.90
C GLU A 6 13.02 -13.97 16.52
N MET A 7 14.16 -13.36 16.87
CA MET A 7 14.56 -12.04 16.36
C MET A 7 14.70 -12.04 14.83
N ALA A 8 15.32 -13.08 14.24
CA ALA A 8 15.46 -13.19 12.79
C ALA A 8 14.11 -13.36 12.05
N CYS A 9 13.15 -14.09 12.63
CA CYS A 9 11.79 -14.19 12.09
C CYS A 9 11.04 -12.86 12.17
N GLN A 10 11.22 -12.11 13.25
CA GLN A 10 10.66 -10.76 13.41
C GLN A 10 11.26 -9.78 12.40
N ASP A 11 12.57 -9.88 12.12
CA ASP A 11 13.24 -9.09 11.08
C ASP A 11 12.76 -9.43 9.67
N ALA A 12 12.54 -10.71 9.38
CA ALA A 12 11.98 -11.15 8.11
C ALA A 12 10.55 -10.63 7.89
N ALA A 13 9.74 -10.58 8.95
CA ALA A 13 8.39 -10.01 8.91
C ALA A 13 8.40 -8.48 8.76
N ARG A 14 9.45 -7.81 9.26
CA ARG A 14 9.62 -6.36 9.16
C ARG A 14 9.91 -5.88 7.74
N GLN A 15 10.73 -6.63 7.01
CA GLN A 15 11.23 -6.23 5.70
C GLN A 15 10.10 -6.15 4.65
N PRO A 16 10.23 -5.28 3.63
CA PRO A 16 9.27 -5.23 2.53
C PRO A 16 9.17 -6.61 1.88
N SER A 17 7.95 -7.15 1.82
CA SER A 17 7.69 -8.43 1.19
C SER A 17 8.14 -8.43 -0.28
N ALA A 18 8.43 -9.62 -0.82
CA ALA A 18 8.84 -9.75 -2.21
C ALA A 18 7.79 -9.19 -3.19
N TRP A 19 6.50 -9.33 -2.86
CA TRP A 19 5.42 -8.76 -3.66
C TRP A 19 5.36 -7.24 -3.58
N LEU A 20 5.64 -6.63 -2.42
CA LEU A 20 5.65 -5.17 -2.28
C LEU A 20 6.78 -4.54 -3.08
N ARG A 21 7.97 -5.16 -3.07
CA ARG A 21 9.07 -4.74 -3.94
C ARG A 21 8.67 -4.79 -5.41
N ARG A 22 8.00 -5.86 -5.85
CA ARG A 22 7.49 -5.96 -7.23
C ARG A 22 6.45 -4.89 -7.52
N LEU A 23 5.51 -4.65 -6.62
CA LEU A 23 4.49 -3.60 -6.79
C LEU A 23 5.13 -2.24 -7.05
N LEU A 24 6.15 -1.87 -6.25
CA LEU A 24 6.83 -0.58 -6.36
C LEU A 24 7.63 -0.41 -7.67
N HIS A 25 8.12 -1.50 -8.27
CA HIS A 25 8.86 -1.47 -9.54
C HIS A 25 7.99 -1.74 -10.78
N THR A 26 6.71 -2.08 -10.58
CA THR A 26 5.81 -2.41 -11.69
C THR A 26 5.35 -1.14 -12.40
N LYS A 27 5.44 -1.13 -13.73
CA LYS A 27 4.85 -0.09 -14.56
C LYS A 27 3.38 -0.41 -14.81
N PHE A 28 2.51 0.50 -14.38
CA PHE A 28 1.07 0.41 -14.55
C PHE A 28 0.59 1.30 -15.69
N PHE A 29 -0.61 1.03 -16.19
CA PHE A 29 -1.30 1.78 -17.26
C PHE A 29 -0.64 1.65 -18.63
N GLU A 30 0.24 0.66 -18.81
CA GLU A 30 0.77 0.23 -20.10
C GLU A 30 -0.24 -0.71 -20.81
N PRO A 31 -0.24 -0.76 -22.15
CA PRO A 31 -1.08 -1.70 -22.89
C PRO A 31 -0.72 -3.15 -22.54
N CYS A 32 -1.72 -4.02 -22.48
CA CYS A 32 -1.51 -5.43 -22.18
C CYS A 32 -0.94 -6.14 -23.42
N PRO A 33 0.23 -6.79 -23.35
CA PRO A 33 0.80 -7.49 -24.50
C PRO A 33 -0.05 -8.70 -24.92
N GLU A 34 -0.65 -9.40 -23.95
CA GLU A 34 -1.49 -10.59 -24.18
C GLU A 34 -2.94 -10.22 -24.59
N HIS A 35 -3.41 -9.03 -24.22
CA HIS A 35 -4.79 -8.60 -24.45
C HIS A 35 -4.88 -7.19 -25.05
N PRO A 36 -4.33 -6.95 -26.25
CA PRO A 36 -4.31 -5.62 -26.89
C PRO A 36 -5.72 -5.09 -27.18
N ALA A 37 -6.68 -5.98 -27.47
CA ALA A 37 -8.06 -5.61 -27.76
C ALA A 37 -8.80 -5.03 -26.54
N VAL A 38 -8.55 -5.59 -25.35
CA VAL A 38 -9.18 -5.14 -24.09
C VAL A 38 -8.71 -3.75 -23.70
N THR A 39 -7.48 -3.39 -24.09
CA THR A 39 -6.95 -2.04 -23.90
C THR A 39 -7.42 -1.02 -24.94
N ALA A 40 -8.01 -1.48 -26.06
CA ALA A 40 -8.51 -0.65 -27.14
C ALA A 40 -10.02 -0.36 -27.03
N SER A 41 -10.80 -1.28 -26.45
CA SER A 41 -12.26 -1.16 -26.35
C SER A 41 -12.73 -1.09 -24.89
N GLN A 42 -12.77 0.11 -24.29
CA GLN A 42 -13.82 0.51 -23.36
C GLN A 42 -13.74 2.01 -23.05
N SER A 43 -14.82 2.68 -23.40
CA SER A 43 -15.02 4.12 -23.56
C SER A 43 -15.05 4.94 -22.27
N THR A 44 -14.55 4.47 -21.13
CA THR A 44 -14.53 5.29 -19.90
C THR A 44 -13.35 4.99 -18.98
N ARG A 45 -12.33 5.86 -19.07
CA ARG A 45 -11.41 6.28 -17.98
C ARG A 45 -10.39 5.30 -17.37
N SER A 46 -10.10 4.13 -17.92
CA SER A 46 -8.91 3.37 -17.50
C SER A 46 -8.25 2.64 -18.67
N PHE A 47 -7.14 3.20 -19.14
CA PHE A 47 -6.28 2.63 -20.16
C PHE A 47 -5.23 1.73 -19.49
N GLY A 48 -5.10 0.49 -19.97
CA GLY A 48 -3.96 -0.37 -19.67
C GLY A 48 -4.07 -1.24 -18.42
N CYS A 49 -2.99 -1.98 -18.16
CA CYS A 49 -2.86 -2.87 -17.03
C CYS A 49 -2.74 -2.09 -15.72
N ASN A 50 -3.76 -2.12 -14.87
CA ASN A 50 -3.81 -1.41 -13.59
C ASN A 50 -4.06 -2.34 -12.39
N LEU A 51 -4.06 -3.66 -12.60
CA LEU A 51 -4.23 -4.64 -11.53
C LEU A 51 -2.87 -5.26 -11.19
N PHE A 52 -2.70 -5.67 -9.94
CA PHE A 52 -1.48 -6.34 -9.46
C PHE A 52 -1.84 -7.55 -8.60
N CYS A 53 -1.22 -8.70 -8.86
CA CYS A 53 -1.41 -9.91 -8.07
C CYS A 53 -0.30 -10.05 -7.01
N THR A 54 -0.67 -10.21 -5.74
CA THR A 54 0.32 -10.40 -4.67
C THR A 54 0.86 -11.83 -4.59
N ASP A 55 0.06 -12.80 -5.02
CA ASP A 55 0.34 -14.23 -4.83
C ASP A 55 1.20 -14.82 -5.96
N CYS A 56 1.02 -14.32 -7.18
CA CYS A 56 1.85 -14.74 -8.32
C CYS A 56 3.25 -14.15 -8.22
N THR A 57 4.26 -14.87 -8.70
CA THR A 57 5.64 -14.39 -8.85
C THR A 57 5.85 -13.53 -10.10
N GLY A 58 4.87 -13.54 -11.03
CA GLY A 58 4.89 -12.74 -12.26
C GLY A 58 5.17 -11.26 -11.99
N SER A 59 6.07 -10.69 -12.78
CA SER A 59 6.49 -9.29 -12.71
C SER A 59 5.77 -8.49 -13.80
N GLY A 60 4.50 -8.16 -13.57
CA GLY A 60 3.74 -7.37 -14.54
C GLY A 60 2.42 -6.86 -13.99
N ALA A 61 1.99 -5.72 -14.51
CA ALA A 61 0.64 -5.26 -14.30
C ALA A 61 -0.33 -6.11 -15.14
N LEU A 62 -1.52 -6.34 -14.61
CA LEU A 62 -2.55 -7.19 -15.18
C LEU A 62 -3.73 -6.33 -15.65
N CYS A 63 -4.43 -6.79 -16.70
CA CYS A 63 -5.76 -6.30 -17.05
C CYS A 63 -6.84 -7.24 -16.50
N SER A 64 -8.12 -6.87 -16.65
CA SER A 64 -9.24 -7.70 -16.21
C SER A 64 -9.24 -9.10 -16.85
N SER A 65 -8.90 -9.21 -18.13
CA SER A 65 -8.80 -10.49 -18.83
C SER A 65 -7.65 -11.35 -18.35
N CYS A 66 -6.49 -10.77 -17.99
CA CYS A 66 -5.41 -11.50 -17.35
C CYS A 66 -5.87 -12.12 -16.03
N VAL A 67 -6.62 -11.35 -15.23
CA VAL A 67 -7.13 -11.85 -13.95
C VAL A 67 -8.10 -13.01 -14.16
N ALA A 68 -9.03 -12.87 -15.10
CA ALA A 68 -10.00 -13.92 -15.43
C ALA A 68 -9.35 -15.20 -15.99
N ALA A 69 -8.24 -15.08 -16.72
CA ALA A 69 -7.59 -16.21 -17.38
C ALA A 69 -6.75 -17.10 -16.44
N GLY A 70 -6.28 -16.59 -15.30
CA GLY A 70 -5.32 -17.34 -14.49
C GLY A 70 -5.07 -16.83 -13.07
N HIS A 71 -5.92 -15.94 -12.55
CA HIS A 71 -5.79 -15.42 -11.19
C HIS A 71 -7.07 -15.59 -10.36
N GLU A 72 -7.84 -16.64 -10.64
CA GLU A 72 -8.99 -17.01 -9.82
C GLU A 72 -8.53 -17.35 -8.39
N GLY A 73 -9.17 -16.74 -7.40
CA GLY A 73 -8.83 -16.92 -5.98
C GLY A 73 -7.56 -16.20 -5.52
N HIS A 74 -6.85 -15.47 -6.38
CA HIS A 74 -5.69 -14.67 -5.97
C HIS A 74 -6.10 -13.31 -5.41
N ARG A 75 -5.23 -12.77 -4.55
CA ARG A 75 -5.36 -11.41 -4.01
C ARG A 75 -4.85 -10.39 -5.04
N ILE A 76 -5.78 -9.56 -5.50
CA ILE A 76 -5.53 -8.53 -6.51
C ILE A 76 -5.67 -7.14 -5.89
N ILE A 77 -4.66 -6.30 -6.12
CA ILE A 77 -4.66 -4.88 -5.76
C ILE A 77 -4.95 -4.07 -7.01
N GLN A 78 -5.90 -3.14 -6.94
CA GLN A 78 -6.17 -2.21 -8.03
C GLN A 78 -5.36 -0.91 -7.85
N ILE A 79 -4.54 -0.59 -8.83
CA ILE A 79 -3.78 0.64 -8.88
C ILE A 79 -4.58 1.73 -9.59
N ARG A 80 -4.59 2.90 -8.97
CA ARG A 80 -5.23 4.11 -9.47
C ARG A 80 -4.16 5.13 -9.82
N LYS A 81 -4.50 6.06 -10.71
CA LYS A 81 -3.59 7.14 -11.14
C LYS A 81 -4.18 8.48 -10.76
N SER A 82 -3.40 9.28 -10.06
CA SER A 82 -3.67 10.72 -9.88
C SER A 82 -2.56 11.49 -10.59
N SER A 83 -2.92 12.18 -11.67
CA SER A 83 -1.97 12.86 -12.56
C SER A 83 -0.92 11.89 -13.11
N ALA A 84 0.31 11.93 -12.60
CA ALA A 84 1.43 11.09 -13.02
C ALA A 84 1.82 10.03 -11.98
N HIS A 85 1.10 9.93 -10.86
CA HIS A 85 1.53 9.09 -9.73
C HIS A 85 0.52 7.98 -9.45
N CYS A 86 1.06 6.78 -9.26
CA CYS A 86 0.32 5.61 -8.86
C CYS A 86 -0.06 5.70 -7.38
N MET A 87 -1.31 5.36 -7.09
CA MET A 87 -1.86 5.31 -5.75
C MET A 87 -2.67 4.04 -5.56
N VAL A 88 -2.83 3.68 -4.30
CA VAL A 88 -3.64 2.54 -3.87
C VAL A 88 -4.56 3.01 -2.76
N LYS A 89 -5.75 2.42 -2.68
CA LYS A 89 -6.63 2.65 -1.53
C LYS A 89 -6.05 2.01 -0.29
N LEU A 90 -6.28 2.62 0.85
CA LEU A 90 -5.89 2.02 2.13
C LEU A 90 -6.57 0.66 2.33
N ALA A 91 -7.87 0.58 2.08
CA ALA A 91 -8.68 -0.64 2.24
C ALA A 91 -8.17 -1.84 1.41
N ASP A 92 -7.50 -1.59 0.29
CA ASP A 92 -6.99 -2.67 -0.59
C ASP A 92 -5.68 -3.27 -0.06
N VAL A 93 -4.96 -2.56 0.82
CA VAL A 93 -3.60 -2.93 1.25
C VAL A 93 -3.44 -3.11 2.75
N GLU A 94 -4.30 -2.53 3.57
CA GLU A 94 -4.21 -2.56 5.04
C GLU A 94 -4.19 -3.99 5.61
N ARG A 95 -4.90 -4.92 4.95
CA ARG A 95 -4.92 -6.35 5.32
C ARG A 95 -3.66 -7.11 4.90
N LEU A 96 -2.83 -6.52 4.04
CA LEU A 96 -1.67 -7.16 3.42
C LEU A 96 -0.35 -6.58 3.92
N LEU A 97 -0.35 -5.31 4.35
CA LEU A 97 0.83 -4.64 4.87
C LEU A 97 0.47 -3.55 5.89
N SER A 98 1.35 -3.35 6.87
CA SER A 98 1.25 -2.20 7.77
C SER A 98 1.70 -0.92 7.06
N VAL A 99 0.73 -0.04 6.88
CA VAL A 99 0.89 1.29 6.28
C VAL A 99 1.19 2.38 7.31
N SER A 100 1.46 1.99 8.57
CA SER A 100 1.78 2.93 9.64
C SER A 100 2.90 3.89 9.24
N GLN A 101 2.80 5.14 9.73
CA GLN A 101 3.76 6.22 9.47
C GLN A 101 3.84 6.66 8.00
N VAL A 102 3.03 6.10 7.09
CA VAL A 102 2.90 6.60 5.73
C VAL A 102 1.73 7.56 5.64
N GLN A 103 1.94 8.70 4.98
CA GLN A 103 0.90 9.69 4.81
C GLN A 103 -0.24 9.17 3.93
N THR A 104 -1.45 9.21 4.47
CA THR A 104 -2.71 8.96 3.77
C THR A 104 -3.36 10.27 3.31
N TYR A 105 -4.15 10.18 2.25
CA TYR A 105 -4.87 11.30 1.65
C TYR A 105 -6.34 10.91 1.48
N LEU A 106 -7.25 11.80 1.87
CA LEU A 106 -8.67 11.65 1.57
C LEU A 106 -8.95 12.14 0.16
N ILE A 107 -9.19 11.22 -0.77
CA ILE A 107 -9.42 11.49 -2.19
C ILE A 107 -10.77 10.90 -2.57
N ASN A 108 -11.69 11.75 -3.04
CA ASN A 108 -13.08 11.35 -3.33
C ASN A 108 -13.75 10.64 -2.15
N ARG A 109 -13.51 11.11 -0.92
CA ARG A 109 -13.99 10.52 0.35
C ARG A 109 -13.46 9.12 0.65
N GLU A 110 -12.44 8.66 -0.05
CA GLU A 110 -11.74 7.40 0.23
C GLU A 110 -10.30 7.68 0.66
N GLU A 111 -9.78 6.91 1.60
CA GLU A 111 -8.37 7.01 2.00
C GLU A 111 -7.48 6.28 0.98
N ALA A 112 -6.45 7.00 0.53
CA ALA A 112 -5.49 6.50 -0.44
C ALA A 112 -4.08 6.96 -0.09
N MET A 113 -3.10 6.22 -0.59
CA MET A 113 -1.69 6.50 -0.40
C MET A 113 -0.92 6.34 -1.72
N PHE A 114 0.18 7.07 -1.85
CA PHE A 114 1.02 7.00 -3.04
C PHE A 114 1.98 5.80 -2.95
N LEU A 115 2.19 5.14 -4.08
CA LEU A 115 3.15 4.04 -4.17
C LEU A 115 4.58 4.56 -4.15
N ASP A 116 4.89 5.54 -5.00
CA ASP A 116 6.26 6.03 -5.19
C ASP A 116 6.43 7.49 -4.74
N LYS A 117 7.69 7.90 -4.57
CA LYS A 117 8.05 9.29 -4.33
C LYS A 117 7.52 10.17 -5.45
N ARG A 118 7.11 11.38 -5.08
CA ARG A 118 6.57 12.37 -6.01
C ARG A 118 7.59 13.48 -6.14
N GLU A 119 8.11 13.68 -7.33
CA GLU A 119 8.97 14.83 -7.63
C GLU A 119 8.23 16.12 -7.26
N MET A 120 8.91 16.99 -6.51
CA MET A 120 8.33 18.26 -6.08
C MET A 120 8.55 19.27 -7.19
N SER A 121 7.48 19.68 -7.89
CA SER A 121 7.53 20.88 -8.72
C SER A 121 7.36 22.12 -7.82
N GLY A 122 8.46 22.83 -7.57
CA GLY A 122 8.46 24.14 -6.90
C GLY A 122 8.90 24.16 -5.43
N LYS A 123 8.80 25.35 -4.80
CA LYS A 123 9.13 25.57 -3.39
C LYS A 123 8.11 24.82 -2.52
N GLY A 124 8.55 23.72 -1.91
CA GLY A 124 7.71 22.86 -1.08
C GLY A 124 6.95 23.65 -0.02
N ARG A 125 5.68 23.28 0.23
CA ARG A 125 4.87 23.88 1.30
C ARG A 125 5.62 23.79 2.62
N ALA A 126 5.60 24.87 3.39
CA ALA A 126 6.09 24.86 4.76
C ALA A 126 5.35 23.76 5.53
N SER A 127 6.10 22.81 6.07
CA SER A 127 5.59 21.69 6.82
C SER A 127 6.39 21.55 8.11
N ARG A 128 5.71 21.17 9.20
CA ARG A 128 6.33 20.92 10.50
C ARG A 128 7.15 19.63 10.47
N THR A 129 6.68 18.63 9.73
CA THR A 129 7.31 17.30 9.58
C THR A 129 7.70 17.05 8.13
N ARG A 130 8.79 16.30 7.90
CA ARG A 130 9.34 16.00 6.57
C ARG A 130 9.52 14.51 6.40
N CYS A 131 9.35 14.05 5.17
CA CYS A 131 9.63 12.67 4.77
C CYS A 131 11.09 12.33 5.04
N GLU A 132 11.38 11.22 5.71
CA GLU A 132 12.75 10.83 6.04
C GLU A 132 13.61 10.43 4.82
N GLU A 133 12.99 10.08 3.70
CA GLU A 133 13.70 9.72 2.45
C GLU A 133 13.88 10.92 1.51
N CYS A 134 12.79 11.58 1.10
CA CYS A 134 12.84 12.66 0.09
C CYS A 134 12.70 14.07 0.64
N ASN A 135 12.67 14.27 1.97
CA ASN A 135 12.52 15.58 2.63
C ASN A 135 11.25 16.38 2.27
N ARG A 136 10.27 15.73 1.63
CA ARG A 136 8.97 16.31 1.28
C ARG A 136 8.19 16.67 2.54
N GLY A 137 7.58 17.85 2.58
CA GLY A 137 6.70 18.25 3.69
C GLY A 137 5.47 17.34 3.79
N LEU A 138 5.19 16.84 5.00
CA LEU A 138 4.07 15.95 5.31
C LEU A 138 2.87 16.72 5.86
N GLN A 139 1.66 16.17 5.74
CA GLN A 139 0.45 16.87 6.24
C GLN A 139 0.02 16.43 7.63
N HIS A 140 0.38 15.21 8.04
CA HIS A 140 -0.09 14.61 9.29
C HIS A 140 1.03 14.57 10.33
N GLU A 141 0.70 15.00 11.55
CA GLU A 141 1.57 14.90 12.73
C GLU A 141 1.60 13.43 13.18
N GLY A 142 2.52 12.65 12.61
CA GLY A 142 2.64 11.20 12.84
C GLY A 142 3.07 10.42 11.60
N ALA A 143 2.95 11.03 10.41
CA ALA A 143 3.57 10.49 9.21
C ALA A 143 5.09 10.78 9.23
N LEU A 144 5.88 9.78 8.85
CA LEU A 144 7.33 9.87 8.61
C LEU A 144 7.67 9.72 7.12
N PHE A 145 6.74 9.17 6.32
CA PHE A 145 6.93 8.89 4.91
C PHE A 145 5.80 9.44 4.06
N CYS A 146 6.11 9.95 2.87
CA CYS A 146 5.09 10.46 1.95
C CYS A 146 4.47 9.40 1.03
N SER A 147 5.08 8.22 0.92
CA SER A 147 4.70 7.11 0.04
C SER A 147 5.24 5.77 0.57
N LEU A 148 4.71 4.66 0.06
CA LEU A 148 5.20 3.31 0.37
C LEU A 148 6.65 3.09 -0.06
N GLY A 149 7.04 3.63 -1.22
CA GLY A 149 8.40 3.58 -1.75
C GLY A 149 9.40 4.25 -0.80
N CYS A 150 9.10 5.46 -0.32
CA CYS A 150 9.97 6.14 0.66
C CYS A 150 10.18 5.31 1.94
N LYS A 151 9.11 4.69 2.46
CA LYS A 151 9.20 3.79 3.63
C LYS A 151 10.05 2.56 3.31
N ALA A 152 9.84 1.96 2.14
CA ALA A 152 10.55 0.76 1.70
C ALA A 152 12.05 0.99 1.50
N GLU A 153 12.46 2.14 0.97
CA GLU A 153 13.88 2.47 0.84
C GLU A 153 14.54 2.67 2.20
N VAL A 154 13.90 3.39 3.13
CA VAL A 154 14.48 3.61 4.47
C VAL A 154 14.59 2.33 5.29
N ILE A 155 13.63 1.41 5.20
CA ILE A 155 13.69 0.11 5.90
C ILE A 155 14.82 -0.79 5.37
N LYS A 156 15.23 -0.65 4.10
CA LYS A 156 16.39 -1.40 3.58
C LYS A 156 17.69 -0.95 4.24
N ASP A 157 17.83 0.35 4.48
CA ASP A 157 19.09 0.96 4.90
C ASP A 157 19.19 1.17 6.43
N ARG A 158 18.08 1.12 7.17
CA ARG A 158 18.04 1.37 8.62
C ARG A 158 17.65 0.14 9.43
N LEU A 159 18.36 -0.06 10.55
CA LEU A 159 18.03 -1.06 11.57
C LEU A 159 16.93 -0.62 12.54
N ASP A 160 16.18 0.46 12.29
CA ASP A 160 15.12 0.92 13.21
C ASP A 160 13.89 -0.01 13.26
N PHE A 161 13.83 -0.89 14.25
CA PHE A 161 12.78 -1.91 14.41
C PHE A 161 11.38 -1.33 14.68
N ASN A 162 11.26 -0.02 14.94
CA ASN A 162 9.96 0.63 15.05
C ASN A 162 9.27 0.80 13.68
N MET A 163 10.01 0.64 12.57
CA MET A 163 9.49 0.80 11.21
C MET A 163 9.34 -0.57 10.53
N SER A 164 8.08 -0.98 10.31
CA SER A 164 7.76 -2.31 9.79
C SER A 164 6.62 -2.28 8.78
N PHE A 165 6.62 -3.25 7.85
CA PHE A 165 5.48 -3.59 7.00
C PHE A 165 4.66 -4.76 7.54
N ALA A 166 5.05 -5.39 8.65
CA ALA A 166 4.30 -6.45 9.29
C ALA A 166 2.94 -5.91 9.78
N VAL A 167 1.86 -6.58 9.39
CA VAL A 167 0.51 -6.32 9.93
C VAL A 167 0.50 -6.78 11.40
N ASP A 168 -0.01 -5.94 12.30
CA ASP A 168 -0.17 -6.33 13.70
C ASP A 168 -1.39 -7.28 13.81
N PRO A 169 -1.22 -8.52 14.27
CA PRO A 169 -2.34 -9.47 14.43
C PRO A 169 -3.39 -9.00 15.46
N ARG A 170 -3.13 -7.92 16.22
CA ARG A 170 -4.04 -7.41 17.25
C ARG A 170 -5.04 -6.35 16.77
N SER A 171 -5.01 -5.95 15.49
CA SER A 171 -5.91 -4.89 14.99
C SER A 171 -7.34 -5.34 14.66
N ASP A 172 -7.66 -6.64 14.81
CA ASP A 172 -9.00 -7.20 14.54
C ASP A 172 -9.97 -7.11 15.76
N SER A 173 -9.75 -6.19 16.70
CA SER A 173 -10.65 -5.96 17.84
C SER A 173 -11.37 -4.61 17.74
N SER A 174 -12.37 -4.52 16.87
CA SER A 174 -13.39 -3.48 16.94
C SER A 174 -14.70 -4.00 16.36
N GLY A 175 -15.53 -4.61 17.21
CA GLY A 175 -16.89 -4.97 16.79
C GLY A 175 -17.71 -5.92 17.66
N GLU A 176 -17.49 -6.06 18.97
CA GLU A 176 -18.50 -6.66 19.86
C GLU A 176 -18.58 -5.86 21.17
N GLU A 177 -19.37 -4.78 21.15
CA GLU A 177 -19.88 -4.17 22.38
C GLU A 177 -21.13 -4.97 22.80
N LEU A 178 -20.93 -5.89 23.75
CA LEU A 178 -22.00 -6.55 24.50
C LEU A 178 -22.74 -5.50 25.33
N SER A 179 -24.02 -5.28 25.04
CA SER A 179 -24.92 -4.50 25.89
C SER A 179 -25.44 -5.39 27.02
N GLU A 180 -24.73 -5.40 28.15
CA GLU A 180 -25.34 -5.78 29.42
C GLU A 180 -26.16 -4.59 29.93
N SER A 181 -27.49 -4.73 29.90
CA SER A 181 -28.39 -3.87 30.68
C SER A 181 -29.12 -4.74 31.69
N GLY A 182 -28.50 -4.88 32.86
CA GLY A 182 -29.16 -5.27 34.10
C GLY A 182 -29.34 -4.02 34.95
N SER A 183 -30.59 -3.65 35.20
CA SER A 183 -30.94 -2.82 36.35
C SER A 183 -32.29 -3.30 36.87
N ASP A 184 -32.21 -3.88 38.06
CA ASP A 184 -33.30 -4.24 38.96
C ASP A 184 -34.11 -2.99 39.35
N ASP A 185 -35.43 -3.12 39.47
CA ASP A 185 -36.27 -2.20 40.22
C ASP A 185 -37.23 -3.02 41.11
N ASP A 186 -37.18 -2.72 42.42
CA ASP A 186 -38.07 -3.14 43.51
C ASP A 186 -39.53 -2.67 43.32
#